data_AF-A0A9Q1R1G1-F1
#
_entry.id   AF-A0A9Q1R1G1-F1
#
_cell.length_a   1.000
_cell.length_b   1.000
_cell.length_c   1.000
_cell.angle_alpha   90.00
_cell.angle_beta   90.00
_cell.angle_gamma   90.00
#
_symmetry.space_group_name_H-M   'P 1'
#
loop_
_entity.id
_entity.type
_entity.pdbx_description
1 polymer ?
#
loop_
_entity_poly.entity_id
_entity_poly.type
_entity_poly.pdbx_seq_one_letter_code
_entity_poly.pdbx_strand_id
1 'polypeptide(L)'
;MVENELAMMNPENEDFDPETESESEEEAQQIVKLVEPSKTAVYNKDGLLERLNDISWPNNLDWTHRLNIDREEQEQVDVNDDLAREHSFYTQGLEAEKRRIEESEEGRKARDNKKLAKDVQAQKMKERTKQKKQEIESVKKWRKQRQQSGFDKEGANGLDLPFDGGDLNKSFQRSNKKRPGASPGDCSEGKATFGGGKGGRI
;
A
#
# COMPACT_ATOMS: atom_id res chain seq x y z
N MET A 1 -18.07 -38.27 21.63
CA MET A 1 -19.10 -38.18 20.58
C MET A 1 -20.17 -37.27 21.14
N VAL A 2 -20.19 -36.02 20.69
CA VAL A 2 -21.24 -35.05 21.02
C VAL A 2 -22.17 -35.10 19.82
N GLU A 3 -23.24 -35.86 19.95
CA GLU A 3 -24.27 -36.01 18.93
C GLU A 3 -25.44 -35.06 19.24
N ASN A 4 -25.96 -34.46 18.18
CA ASN A 4 -27.32 -33.92 18.04
C ASN A 4 -27.71 -32.68 18.84
N GLU A 5 -27.42 -31.51 18.26
CA GLU A 5 -28.37 -30.39 18.25
C GLU A 5 -28.80 -30.11 16.80
N LEU A 6 -29.49 -31.10 16.21
CA LEU A 6 -30.35 -30.93 15.05
C LEU A 6 -31.77 -31.20 15.54
N ALA A 7 -32.37 -30.22 16.22
CA ALA A 7 -33.73 -30.28 16.69
C ALA A 7 -34.55 -29.18 16.02
N MET A 8 -35.31 -29.60 15.01
CA MET A 8 -36.71 -29.23 14.81
C MET A 8 -37.02 -27.75 14.59
N MET A 9 -36.79 -27.30 13.35
CA MET A 9 -37.62 -26.24 12.76
C MET A 9 -38.90 -26.91 12.24
N ASN A 10 -39.98 -26.79 13.02
CA ASN A 10 -41.29 -27.38 12.77
C ASN A 10 -41.95 -26.76 11.52
N PRO A 11 -42.33 -27.53 10.48
CA PRO A 11 -42.91 -27.00 9.24
C PRO A 11 -44.46 -26.97 9.26
N GLU A 12 -45.08 -26.79 10.42
CA GLU A 12 -46.54 -26.68 10.56
C GLU A 12 -46.90 -25.39 11.30
N ASN A 13 -47.06 -24.31 10.55
CA ASN A 13 -47.99 -23.23 10.83
C ASN A 13 -48.49 -22.76 9.47
N GLU A 14 -49.53 -23.46 9.01
CA GLU A 14 -50.44 -23.01 7.98
C GLU A 14 -51.18 -21.77 8.49
N ASP A 15 -50.82 -20.61 7.97
CA ASP A 15 -51.74 -19.48 7.77
C ASP A 15 -51.43 -18.95 6.36
N PHE A 16 -51.75 -19.79 5.37
CA PHE A 16 -51.78 -19.40 3.95
C PHE A 16 -53.17 -18.83 3.69
N ASP A 17 -53.26 -17.50 3.66
CA ASP A 17 -54.43 -16.75 3.21
C ASP A 17 -54.36 -16.58 1.68
N PRO A 18 -55.20 -17.26 0.89
CA PRO A 18 -55.14 -17.23 -0.56
C PRO A 18 -56.12 -16.22 -1.17
N GLU A 19 -56.31 -15.03 -0.62
CA GLU A 19 -57.03 -13.96 -1.34
C GLU A 19 -56.34 -12.60 -1.17
N THR A 20 -55.25 -12.42 -1.90
CA THR A 20 -54.89 -11.09 -2.41
C THR A 20 -54.93 -11.18 -3.92
N GLU A 21 -56.06 -10.79 -4.51
CA GLU A 21 -56.14 -10.48 -5.94
C GLU A 21 -55.16 -9.33 -6.20
N SER A 22 -53.94 -9.69 -6.62
CA SER A 22 -53.02 -8.75 -7.21
C SER A 22 -53.61 -8.37 -8.56
N GLU A 23 -54.30 -7.24 -8.61
CA GLU A 23 -54.62 -6.56 -9.87
C GLU A 23 -53.32 -6.39 -10.65
N SER A 24 -53.16 -7.22 -11.68
CA SER A 24 -52.10 -7.09 -12.66
C SER A 24 -52.46 -5.89 -13.52
N GLU A 25 -52.13 -4.68 -13.03
CA GLU A 25 -52.01 -3.53 -13.90
C GLU A 25 -50.93 -3.87 -14.91
N GLU A 26 -51.37 -4.15 -16.14
CA GLU A 26 -50.51 -4.21 -17.30
C GLU A 26 -49.76 -2.88 -17.37
N GLU A 27 -48.54 -2.85 -16.85
CA GLU A 27 -47.57 -1.82 -17.16
C GLU A 27 -47.34 -1.93 -18.66
N ALA A 28 -48.18 -1.21 -19.42
CA ALA A 28 -47.94 -0.89 -20.80
C ALA A 28 -46.52 -0.37 -20.83
N GLN A 29 -45.62 -1.23 -21.33
CA GLN A 29 -44.20 -0.95 -21.46
C GLN A 29 -44.11 0.48 -21.95
N GLN A 30 -43.68 1.39 -21.09
CA GLN A 30 -43.34 2.74 -21.49
C GLN A 30 -42.10 2.58 -22.35
N ILE A 31 -42.34 2.19 -23.60
CA ILE A 31 -41.41 2.32 -24.70
C ILE A 31 -41.23 3.83 -24.76
N VAL A 32 -40.21 4.32 -24.05
CA VAL A 32 -39.68 5.66 -24.23
C VAL A 32 -39.41 5.74 -25.71
N LYS A 33 -40.31 6.42 -26.43
CA LYS A 33 -40.24 6.53 -27.89
C LYS A 33 -39.01 7.37 -28.17
N LEU A 34 -37.89 6.69 -28.37
CA LEU A 34 -36.63 7.30 -28.75
C LEU A 34 -36.93 8.21 -29.94
N VAL A 35 -36.61 9.48 -29.81
CA VAL A 35 -36.71 10.44 -30.91
C VAL A 35 -35.89 9.83 -32.04
N GLU A 36 -36.57 9.46 -33.13
CA GLU A 36 -35.89 8.88 -34.28
C GLU A 36 -34.78 9.84 -34.71
N PRO A 37 -33.53 9.37 -34.83
CA PRO A 37 -32.44 10.23 -35.20
C PRO A 37 -32.78 10.85 -36.56
N SER A 38 -32.66 12.17 -36.66
CA SER A 38 -32.91 12.86 -37.91
C SER A 38 -32.08 12.18 -39.00
N LYS A 39 -32.68 11.88 -40.16
CA LYS A 39 -32.03 11.19 -41.29
C LYS A 39 -30.79 11.94 -41.84
N THR A 40 -30.57 13.16 -41.35
CA THR A 40 -29.43 14.05 -41.59
C THR A 40 -28.44 14.10 -40.43
N ALA A 41 -28.39 13.10 -39.54
CA ALA A 41 -27.33 12.98 -38.55
C ALA A 41 -26.01 12.62 -39.26
N VAL A 42 -25.29 13.65 -39.69
CA VAL A 42 -23.95 13.49 -40.25
C VAL A 42 -23.01 13.08 -39.12
N TYR A 43 -22.37 11.91 -39.25
CA TYR A 43 -21.40 11.42 -38.28
C TYR A 43 -20.16 12.31 -38.25
N ASN A 44 -20.20 13.36 -37.44
CA ASN A 44 -19.09 14.30 -37.24
C ASN A 44 -18.10 13.73 -36.20
N LYS A 45 -17.16 12.91 -36.68
CA LYS A 45 -16.09 12.34 -35.87
C LYS A 45 -15.28 13.42 -35.14
N ASP A 46 -14.95 14.51 -35.84
CA ASP A 46 -14.08 15.57 -35.31
C ASP A 46 -14.76 16.30 -34.15
N GLY A 47 -16.04 16.63 -34.30
CA GLY A 47 -16.83 17.24 -33.22
C GLY A 47 -17.01 16.32 -32.02
N LEU A 48 -17.13 15.00 -32.22
CA LEU A 48 -17.18 14.04 -31.11
C LEU A 48 -15.86 13.97 -30.34
N LEU A 49 -14.71 14.01 -31.04
CA LEU A 49 -13.39 14.03 -30.41
C LEU A 49 -13.12 15.34 -29.66
N GLU A 50 -13.53 16.48 -30.20
CA GLU A 50 -13.47 17.78 -29.51
C GLU A 50 -14.22 17.73 -28.18
N ARG A 51 -15.48 17.26 -28.21
CA ARG A 51 -16.28 17.11 -26.99
C ARG A 51 -15.74 16.06 -26.03
N LEU A 52 -15.19 14.97 -26.54
CA LEU A 52 -14.54 13.98 -25.71
C LEU A 52 -13.35 14.59 -24.96
N ASN A 53 -12.52 15.39 -25.63
CA ASN A 53 -11.41 16.08 -24.98
C ASN A 53 -11.91 17.08 -23.92
N ASP A 54 -12.98 17.83 -24.21
CA ASP A 54 -13.57 18.79 -23.26
C ASP A 54 -14.09 18.13 -21.96
N ILE A 55 -14.67 16.93 -22.06
CA ILE A 55 -15.34 16.23 -20.96
C ILE A 55 -14.40 15.20 -20.29
N SER A 56 -13.36 14.77 -20.99
CA SER A 56 -12.44 13.74 -20.51
C SER A 56 -11.74 14.13 -19.21
N TRP A 57 -11.59 13.15 -18.33
CA TRP A 57 -10.79 13.31 -17.13
C TRP A 57 -9.29 13.40 -17.49
N PRO A 58 -8.50 14.20 -16.76
CA PRO A 58 -7.05 14.21 -16.91
C PRO A 58 -6.43 12.81 -16.73
N ASN A 59 -5.43 12.49 -17.54
CA ASN A 59 -4.77 11.16 -17.53
C ASN A 59 -4.03 10.85 -16.22
N ASN A 60 -3.74 11.86 -15.38
CA ASN A 60 -2.96 11.72 -14.15
C ASN A 60 -3.80 11.42 -12.90
N LEU A 61 -5.11 11.14 -13.03
CA LEU A 61 -5.91 10.77 -11.86
C LEU A 61 -5.48 9.40 -11.32
N ASP A 62 -5.52 9.29 -10.00
CA ASP A 62 -5.36 7.99 -9.33
C ASP A 62 -6.57 7.10 -9.62
N TRP A 63 -6.35 5.79 -9.70
CA TRP A 63 -7.40 4.82 -10.03
C TRP A 63 -8.58 4.90 -9.03
N THR A 64 -8.31 5.27 -7.78
CA THR A 64 -9.30 5.45 -6.71
C THR A 64 -10.38 6.49 -7.06
N HIS A 65 -10.05 7.47 -7.93
CA HIS A 65 -11.02 8.48 -8.36
C HIS A 65 -11.82 8.05 -9.59
N ARG A 66 -11.22 7.26 -10.49
CA ARG A 66 -11.92 6.77 -11.69
C ARG A 66 -12.84 5.61 -11.36
N LEU A 67 -12.39 4.67 -10.51
CA LEU A 67 -13.07 3.41 -10.17
C LEU A 67 -13.57 2.60 -11.38
N ASN A 68 -13.03 2.89 -12.57
CA ASN A 68 -13.38 2.26 -13.83
C ASN A 68 -12.36 1.19 -14.18
N ILE A 69 -12.88 0.08 -14.70
CA ILE A 69 -12.10 -1.03 -15.22
C ILE A 69 -12.47 -1.21 -16.67
N ASP A 70 -11.55 -0.80 -17.53
CA ASP A 70 -11.69 -1.01 -18.97
C ASP A 70 -11.30 -2.46 -19.29
N ARG A 71 -12.13 -3.13 -20.09
CA ARG A 71 -11.87 -4.45 -20.65
C ARG A 71 -11.64 -4.29 -22.15
N GLU A 72 -10.51 -4.79 -22.63
CA GLU A 72 -10.09 -4.64 -24.02
C GLU A 72 -10.68 -5.72 -24.94
N GLU A 73 -11.06 -6.87 -24.39
CA GLU A 73 -11.49 -8.03 -25.15
C GLU A 73 -12.96 -8.34 -24.91
N GLN A 74 -13.75 -8.24 -25.97
CA GLN A 74 -15.14 -8.67 -26.00
C GLN A 74 -15.20 -10.07 -26.61
N GLU A 75 -15.66 -11.03 -25.83
CA GLU A 75 -16.01 -12.36 -26.34
C GLU A 75 -17.19 -12.20 -27.30
N GLN A 76 -17.08 -12.75 -28.50
CA GLN A 76 -18.16 -12.68 -29.47
C GLN A 76 -19.25 -13.68 -29.09
N VAL A 77 -20.28 -13.19 -28.42
CA VAL A 77 -21.42 -14.02 -28.00
C VAL A 77 -22.57 -13.87 -28.99
N ASP A 78 -23.23 -14.98 -29.32
CA ASP A 78 -24.46 -14.94 -30.11
C ASP A 78 -25.55 -14.21 -29.33
N VAL A 79 -26.11 -13.16 -29.93
CA VAL A 79 -27.18 -12.35 -29.34
C VAL A 79 -28.46 -13.18 -29.17
N ASN A 80 -28.66 -14.25 -29.93
CA ASN A 80 -29.85 -15.08 -29.81
C ASN A 80 -29.69 -16.21 -28.78
N ASP A 81 -28.48 -16.45 -28.26
CA ASP A 81 -28.23 -17.36 -27.15
C ASP A 81 -28.19 -16.58 -25.84
N ASP A 82 -29.35 -16.47 -25.20
CA ASP A 82 -29.51 -15.69 -23.98
C ASP A 82 -28.65 -16.24 -22.83
N LEU A 83 -28.51 -17.56 -22.73
CA LEU A 83 -27.73 -18.19 -21.65
C LEU A 83 -26.24 -17.85 -21.78
N ALA A 84 -25.69 -17.95 -23.00
CA ALA A 84 -24.31 -17.58 -23.26
C ALA A 84 -24.07 -16.09 -23.03
N ARG A 85 -25.02 -15.25 -23.45
CA ARG A 85 -24.96 -13.79 -23.28
C ARG A 85 -24.96 -13.40 -21.81
N GLU A 86 -25.88 -13.93 -21.01
CA GLU A 86 -25.92 -13.67 -19.57
C GLU A 86 -24.63 -14.13 -18.88
N HIS A 87 -24.14 -15.32 -19.22
CA HIS A 87 -22.88 -15.84 -18.68
C HIS A 87 -21.70 -14.89 -18.94
N SER A 88 -21.62 -14.31 -20.14
CA SER A 88 -20.57 -13.34 -20.48
C SER A 88 -20.65 -12.06 -19.63
N PHE A 89 -21.85 -11.53 -19.41
CA PHE A 89 -22.05 -10.35 -18.57
C PHE A 89 -21.69 -10.62 -17.10
N TYR A 90 -22.09 -11.78 -16.56
CA TYR A 90 -21.72 -12.17 -15.21
C TYR A 90 -20.21 -12.35 -15.05
N THR A 91 -19.58 -13.00 -16.03
CA THR A 91 -18.12 -13.19 -16.02
C THR A 91 -17.39 -11.84 -16.09
N GLN A 92 -17.88 -10.91 -16.92
CA GLN A 92 -17.36 -9.55 -17.01
C GLN A 92 -17.46 -8.79 -15.68
N GLY A 93 -18.62 -8.81 -15.03
CA GLY A 93 -18.81 -8.17 -13.73
C GLY A 93 -17.90 -8.78 -12.65
N LEU A 94 -17.77 -10.10 -12.65
CA LEU A 94 -16.93 -10.82 -11.70
C LEU A 94 -15.45 -10.51 -11.86
N GLU A 95 -14.94 -10.51 -13.09
CA GLU A 95 -13.55 -10.15 -13.39
C GLU A 95 -13.25 -8.70 -13.04
N ALA A 96 -14.18 -7.79 -13.33
CA ALA A 96 -14.05 -6.40 -12.94
C ALA A 96 -13.93 -6.29 -11.41
N GLU A 97 -14.84 -6.89 -10.65
CA GLU A 97 -14.79 -6.79 -9.18
C GLU A 97 -13.49 -7.39 -8.59
N LYS A 98 -13.00 -8.52 -9.14
CA LYS A 98 -11.70 -9.09 -8.75
C LYS A 98 -10.56 -8.10 -8.94
N ARG A 99 -10.49 -7.44 -10.10
CA ARG A 99 -9.44 -6.43 -10.38
C ARG A 99 -9.61 -5.17 -9.52
N ARG A 100 -10.84 -4.76 -9.15
CA ARG A 100 -11.07 -3.66 -8.18
C ARG A 100 -10.48 -3.99 -6.82
N ILE A 101 -10.71 -5.21 -6.35
CA ILE A 101 -10.19 -5.69 -5.06
C ILE A 101 -8.67 -5.74 -5.10
N GLU A 102 -8.08 -6.30 -6.15
CA GLU A 102 -6.62 -6.41 -6.30
C GLU A 102 -5.93 -5.04 -6.22
N GLU A 103 -6.35 -4.08 -7.05
CA GLU A 103 -5.77 -2.73 -7.07
C GLU A 103 -5.94 -2.01 -5.71
N SER A 104 -7.09 -2.19 -5.05
CA SER A 104 -7.34 -1.68 -3.70
C SER A 104 -6.41 -2.30 -2.66
N GLU A 105 -6.23 -3.61 -2.73
CA GLU A 105 -5.39 -4.35 -1.82
C GLU A 105 -3.91 -4.05 -2.00
N GLU A 106 -3.43 -3.81 -3.22
CA GLU A 106 -2.06 -3.40 -3.49
C GLU A 106 -1.73 -2.09 -2.79
N GLY A 107 -2.64 -1.11 -2.84
CA GLY A 107 -2.52 0.13 -2.08
C GLY A 107 -2.42 -0.09 -0.57
N ARG A 108 -3.19 -1.05 -0.02
CA ARG A 108 -3.14 -1.41 1.40
C ARG A 108 -1.85 -2.14 1.76
N LYS A 109 -1.48 -3.18 1.01
CA LYS A 109 -0.28 -4.01 1.19
C LYS A 109 0.98 -3.14 1.14
N ALA A 110 1.06 -2.19 0.20
CA ALA A 110 2.19 -1.26 0.11
C ALA A 110 2.34 -0.37 1.37
N ARG A 111 1.22 0.05 1.97
CA ARG A 111 1.23 0.85 3.21
C ARG A 111 1.65 -0.01 4.40
N ASP A 112 1.13 -1.23 4.50
CA ASP A 112 1.44 -2.13 5.62
C ASP A 112 2.87 -2.66 5.53
N ASN A 113 3.38 -2.97 4.34
CA ASN A 113 4.79 -3.31 4.13
C ASN A 113 5.74 -2.19 4.59
N LYS A 114 5.38 -0.91 4.34
CA LYS A 114 6.16 0.24 4.83
C LYS A 114 6.16 0.34 6.36
N LYS A 115 5.05 0.00 7.02
CA LYS A 115 4.95 -0.01 8.49
C LYS A 115 5.78 -1.16 9.08
N LEU A 116 5.57 -2.38 8.56
CA LEU A 116 6.29 -3.58 8.98
C LEU A 116 7.81 -3.43 8.81
N ALA A 117 8.26 -2.83 7.70
CA ALA A 117 9.68 -2.57 7.48
C ALA A 117 10.29 -1.65 8.57
N LYS A 118 9.56 -0.62 9.00
CA LYS A 118 10.01 0.28 10.09
C LYS A 118 10.04 -0.44 11.43
N ASP A 119 9.03 -1.27 11.71
CA ASP A 119 8.97 -2.04 12.95
C ASP A 119 10.08 -3.08 13.03
N VAL A 120 10.36 -3.78 11.92
CA VAL A 120 11.48 -4.74 11.81
C VAL A 120 12.82 -4.04 12.02
N GLN A 121 13.04 -2.85 11.45
CA GLN A 121 14.27 -2.08 11.70
C GLN A 121 14.40 -1.72 13.18
N ALA A 122 13.32 -1.25 13.81
CA ALA A 122 13.30 -0.90 15.23
C ALA A 122 13.56 -2.14 16.12
N GLN A 123 12.95 -3.28 15.81
CA GLN A 123 13.18 -4.54 16.51
C GLN A 123 14.63 -5.02 16.37
N LYS A 124 15.19 -4.98 15.16
CA LYS A 124 16.59 -5.38 14.91
C LYS A 124 17.57 -4.53 15.72
N MET A 125 17.32 -3.22 15.84
CA MET A 125 18.15 -2.34 16.68
C MET A 125 17.98 -2.62 18.18
N LYS A 126 16.76 -2.93 18.65
CA LYS A 126 16.51 -3.36 20.03
C LYS A 126 17.17 -4.70 20.34
N GLU A 127 17.13 -5.67 19.43
CA GLU A 127 17.78 -6.97 19.61
C GLU A 127 19.31 -6.83 19.65
N ARG A 128 19.90 -6.07 18.72
CA ARG A 128 21.34 -5.77 18.72
C ARG A 128 21.80 -5.13 20.03
N THR A 129 21.02 -4.19 20.58
CA THR A 129 21.37 -3.57 21.87
C THR A 129 21.22 -4.54 23.05
N LYS A 130 20.24 -5.45 23.02
CA LYS A 130 20.11 -6.52 24.03
C LYS A 130 21.27 -7.51 23.95
N GLN A 131 21.64 -7.97 22.75
CA GLN A 131 22.79 -8.85 22.54
C GLN A 131 24.08 -8.20 23.06
N LYS A 132 24.35 -6.94 22.69
CA LYS A 132 25.50 -6.18 23.21
C LYS A 132 25.48 -6.06 24.73
N LYS A 133 24.31 -5.87 25.35
CA LYS A 133 24.20 -5.82 26.83
C LYS A 133 24.51 -7.18 27.47
N GLN A 134 23.94 -8.26 26.95
CA GLN A 134 24.19 -9.62 27.42
C GLN A 134 25.68 -10.00 27.29
N GLU A 135 26.32 -9.60 26.19
CA GLU A 135 27.76 -9.79 25.96
C GLU A 135 28.62 -8.96 26.93
N ILE A 136 28.25 -7.71 27.21
CA ILE A 136 28.92 -6.90 28.23
C ILE A 136 28.75 -7.52 29.62
N GLU A 137 27.56 -8.03 29.94
CA GLU A 137 27.29 -8.67 31.23
C GLU A 137 28.06 -9.97 31.40
N SER A 138 28.19 -10.79 30.36
CA SER A 138 29.04 -11.98 30.40
C SER A 138 30.50 -11.57 30.63
N VAL A 139 31.05 -10.62 29.85
CA VAL A 139 32.43 -10.12 30.05
C VAL A 139 32.61 -9.54 31.46
N LYS A 140 31.64 -8.80 31.99
CA LYS A 140 31.68 -8.28 33.37
C LYS A 140 31.69 -9.40 34.42
N LYS A 141 30.90 -10.46 34.24
CA LYS A 141 30.93 -11.64 35.12
C LYS A 141 32.30 -12.32 35.10
N TRP A 142 32.87 -12.54 33.91
CA TRP A 142 34.22 -13.09 33.76
C TRP A 142 35.30 -12.18 34.37
N ARG A 143 35.22 -10.86 34.18
CA ARG A 143 36.11 -9.89 34.85
C ARG A 143 35.99 -9.96 36.37
N LYS A 144 34.77 -10.03 36.90
CA LYS A 144 34.50 -10.12 38.35
C LYS A 144 35.01 -11.44 38.93
N GLN A 145 34.80 -12.56 38.23
CA GLN A 145 35.32 -13.87 38.61
C GLN A 145 36.85 -13.87 38.63
N ARG A 146 37.51 -13.27 37.64
CA ARG A 146 38.99 -13.14 37.61
C ARG A 146 39.54 -12.27 38.75
N GLN A 147 38.81 -11.22 39.15
CA GLN A 147 39.19 -10.39 40.29
C GLN A 147 38.98 -11.11 41.63
N GLN A 148 37.97 -11.98 41.74
CA GLN A 148 37.69 -12.75 42.96
C GLN A 148 38.55 -14.01 43.10
N SER A 149 39.00 -14.61 41.98
CA SER A 149 39.88 -15.78 41.98
C SER A 149 41.35 -15.44 42.29
N GLY A 150 41.63 -14.24 42.82
CA GLY A 150 42.98 -13.86 43.24
C GLY A 150 44.00 -13.74 42.11
N PHE A 151 43.61 -13.24 40.93
CA PHE A 151 44.61 -12.87 39.91
C PHE A 151 45.40 -11.65 40.42
N ASP A 152 46.66 -11.87 40.80
CA ASP A 152 47.55 -10.90 41.43
C ASP A 152 47.58 -9.55 40.70
N LYS A 153 47.23 -8.49 41.43
CA LYS A 153 47.39 -7.10 40.99
C LYS A 153 48.83 -6.59 41.08
N GLU A 154 49.80 -7.45 41.41
CA GLU A 154 51.22 -7.07 41.42
C GLU A 154 51.87 -7.06 40.02
N GLY A 155 51.14 -7.43 38.96
CA GLY A 155 51.61 -7.32 37.57
C GLY A 155 51.04 -6.15 36.77
N ALA A 156 50.13 -5.34 37.33
CA ALA A 156 49.39 -4.32 36.56
C ALA A 156 50.21 -3.07 36.18
N ASN A 157 51.45 -2.95 36.67
CA ASN A 157 52.42 -1.93 36.24
C ASN A 157 53.49 -2.50 35.29
N GLY A 158 53.32 -3.72 34.77
CA GLY A 158 54.39 -4.46 34.07
C GLY A 158 54.10 -4.86 32.62
N LEU A 159 52.97 -4.48 32.03
CA LEU A 159 52.67 -4.77 30.62
C LEU A 159 52.20 -3.53 29.87
N ASP A 160 52.93 -2.42 30.05
CA ASP A 160 53.07 -1.43 28.98
C ASP A 160 53.83 -2.14 27.84
N LEU A 161 53.08 -2.81 26.97
CA LEU A 161 53.56 -3.16 25.64
C LEU A 161 53.69 -1.82 24.90
N PRO A 162 54.91 -1.32 24.64
CA PRO A 162 55.03 -0.14 23.80
C PRO A 162 54.43 -0.52 22.45
N PHE A 163 53.37 0.18 22.06
CA PHE A 163 53.02 0.34 20.65
C PHE A 163 54.16 1.15 20.03
N ASP A 164 55.28 0.47 19.81
CA ASP A 164 56.50 1.01 19.24
C ASP A 164 56.28 1.16 17.74
N GLY A 165 56.10 2.40 17.30
CA GLY A 165 55.95 2.72 15.89
C GLY A 165 55.03 3.91 15.55
N GLY A 166 54.91 4.93 16.40
CA GLY A 166 54.30 6.19 15.97
C GLY A 166 53.99 7.18 17.09
N ASP A 167 54.85 8.19 17.24
CA ASP A 167 54.68 9.45 17.96
C ASP A 167 53.33 9.68 18.66
N LEU A 168 53.26 9.34 19.94
CA LEU A 168 52.15 9.64 20.87
C LEU A 168 51.94 11.15 21.13
N ASN A 169 52.67 12.04 20.44
CA ASN A 169 52.49 13.49 20.51
C ASN A 169 52.00 14.14 19.20
N LYS A 170 51.60 13.34 18.20
CA LYS A 170 50.70 13.82 17.15
C LYS A 170 49.28 13.44 17.56
N SER A 171 48.58 14.39 18.16
CA SER A 171 47.12 14.42 18.05
C SER A 171 46.76 14.16 16.58
N PHE A 172 45.80 13.27 16.35
CA PHE A 172 45.24 13.02 15.03
C PHE A 172 44.74 14.36 14.47
N GLN A 173 45.60 15.06 13.74
CA GLN A 173 45.28 16.34 13.14
C GLN A 173 44.24 16.05 12.08
N ARG A 174 42.96 16.23 12.43
CA ARG A 174 41.91 16.44 11.45
C ARG A 174 42.39 17.58 10.57
N SER A 175 42.76 17.26 9.34
CA SER A 175 43.18 18.25 8.38
C SER A 175 42.06 19.27 8.23
N ASN A 176 42.30 20.52 8.64
CA ASN A 176 41.38 21.66 8.47
C ASN A 176 41.27 22.10 6.99
N LYS A 177 41.39 21.16 6.05
CA LYS A 177 41.15 21.44 4.64
C LYS A 177 39.63 21.59 4.48
N LYS A 178 39.16 22.81 4.70
CA LYS A 178 37.84 23.25 4.23
C LYS A 178 37.77 22.86 2.76
N ARG A 179 36.84 21.96 2.42
CA ARG A 179 36.40 21.83 1.03
C ARG A 179 35.93 23.23 0.62
N PRO A 180 36.47 23.83 -0.45
CA PRO A 180 35.99 25.14 -0.88
C PRO A 180 34.49 24.98 -1.19
N GLY A 181 33.64 25.69 -0.43
CA GLY A 181 32.20 25.74 -0.66
C GLY A 181 31.26 25.31 0.47
N ALA A 182 31.73 24.84 1.63
CA ALA A 182 30.83 24.47 2.74
C ALA A 182 31.13 25.26 4.02
N SER A 183 30.20 26.14 4.40
CA SER A 183 30.27 26.89 5.66
C SER A 183 29.94 25.98 6.85
N PRO A 184 30.73 26.03 7.95
CA PRO A 184 30.44 25.27 9.16
C PRO A 184 29.12 25.74 9.79
N GLY A 185 28.08 24.93 9.67
CA GLY A 185 26.71 25.28 10.05
C GLY A 185 25.66 24.81 9.03
N ASP A 186 26.10 24.50 7.80
CA ASP A 186 25.23 24.09 6.70
C ASP A 186 25.02 22.57 6.62
N CYS A 187 24.82 21.93 7.77
CA CYS A 187 24.33 20.55 7.85
C CYS A 187 22.80 20.54 7.79
N SER A 188 22.21 21.18 6.77
CA SER A 188 20.80 20.93 6.44
C SER A 188 20.72 19.85 5.37
N GLU A 189 20.84 18.59 5.79
CA GLU A 189 20.14 17.48 5.10
C GLU A 189 18.63 17.63 5.36
N GLY A 190 18.06 18.74 4.91
CA GLY A 190 16.64 19.04 4.96
C GLY A 190 16.18 19.20 3.53
N LYS A 191 15.51 18.17 2.99
CA LYS A 191 14.61 18.35 1.84
C LYS A 191 13.50 19.31 2.28
N ALA A 192 13.74 20.60 2.14
CA ALA A 192 12.70 21.62 2.19
C ALA A 192 11.89 21.48 0.91
N THR A 193 10.70 20.93 1.05
CA THR A 193 9.62 21.03 0.07
C THR A 193 9.33 22.51 -0.19
N PHE A 194 9.79 23.06 -1.31
CA PHE A 194 9.30 24.34 -1.79
C PHE A 194 8.00 24.11 -2.58
N GLY A 195 6.89 24.17 -1.85
CA GLY A 195 5.60 24.50 -2.40
C GLY A 195 5.44 26.03 -2.46
N GLY A 196 4.91 26.52 -3.58
CA GLY A 196 4.06 27.72 -3.66
C GLY A 196 4.74 29.09 -3.58
N GLY A 197 4.79 29.80 -4.72
CA GLY A 197 5.05 31.23 -4.75
C GLY A 197 4.85 31.84 -6.15
N LYS A 198 3.65 32.39 -6.40
CA LYS A 198 3.32 33.22 -7.57
C LYS A 198 4.17 34.49 -7.60
N GLY A 199 4.55 34.96 -8.80
CA GLY A 199 5.13 36.29 -9.01
C GLY A 199 5.38 36.56 -10.50
N GLY A 200 4.68 37.54 -11.07
CA GLY A 200 4.67 37.83 -12.51
C GLY A 200 5.66 38.91 -12.98
N ARG A 201 5.51 39.25 -14.28
CA ARG A 201 6.29 40.17 -15.14
C ARG A 201 7.68 39.62 -15.49
N ILE A 202 8.06 39.51 -16.77
CA ILE A 202 8.01 40.49 -17.88
C ILE A 202 7.47 39.85 -19.15
#